data_AF-A0A7W8KMI7-F1
#
_entry.id   AF-A0A7W8KMI7-F1
#
_cell.length_a   1.000
_cell.length_b   1.000
_cell.length_c   1.000
_cell.angle_alpha   90.00
_cell.angle_beta   90.00
_cell.angle_gamma   90.00
#
_symmetry.space_group_name_H-M   'P 1'
#
loop_
_entity.id
_entity.type
_entity.pdbx_description
1 polymer ?
#
loop_
_entity_poly.entity_id
_entity_poly.type
_entity_poly.pdbx_seq_one_letter_code
_entity_poly.pdbx_strand_id
1 'polypeptide(L)'
;MQELRILNGYHRGATLPLLDGSARLLGADEDADVVLADPGIVGRHASLALADGGWTLSALDGRIRRAESNRPTEVVQLALGALARVDHIWITVVEENVPWSDPPPEPTDSEEAVSDEAPDEPAEAADGAAAAAAGANGHPEHPDFAAEGERVEPAPQDTAPQPLAQAMPAHGSEPASRRSRGYKMVLLPFFIATALTGAAAYGLTSHPKELTAEARANEAEIKRLASLPRKLPQDELEAALRKRLAEVDLLHRVMLEVDRREWTIRGALSEDDADRLQRMLTTFSKTYVIDFPINVKIGSPESMLPFRIIQVITGNDPSIVTDDGRRLYVGDEYRGMRLAAVAGNQLKFTGKHALNVSW
;
A
#
# COMPACT_ATOMS: atom_id res chain seq x y z
N MET A 1 31.45 2.61 -4.68
CA MET A 1 31.59 3.40 -3.45
C MET A 1 31.02 2.60 -2.27
N GLN A 2 31.18 3.03 -1.02
CA GLN A 2 30.38 2.48 0.10
C GLN A 2 29.18 3.38 0.37
N GLU A 3 28.04 2.79 0.72
CA GLU A 3 26.81 3.51 1.05
C GLU A 3 26.06 2.83 2.21
N LEU A 4 25.42 3.65 3.03
CA LEU A 4 24.37 3.22 3.96
C LEU A 4 23.07 3.02 3.18
N ARG A 5 22.35 1.94 3.43
CA ARG A 5 21.01 1.67 2.86
C ARG A 5 19.96 1.49 3.95
N ILE A 6 18.75 1.99 3.69
CA ILE A 6 17.57 1.82 4.54
C ILE A 6 16.65 0.75 3.93
N LEU A 7 16.33 -0.30 4.68
CA LEU A 7 15.72 -1.53 4.14
C LEU A 7 14.20 -1.69 4.42
N ASN A 8 13.65 -0.94 5.37
CA ASN A 8 12.22 -0.88 5.68
C ASN A 8 11.82 0.55 6.14
N GLY A 9 10.58 0.73 6.61
CA GLY A 9 10.04 2.04 7.02
C GLY A 9 9.68 2.97 5.86
N TYR A 10 9.35 4.22 6.20
CA TYR A 10 9.00 5.29 5.26
C TYR A 10 10.16 5.65 4.32
N HIS A 11 11.40 5.38 4.73
CA HIS A 11 12.62 5.65 3.98
C HIS A 11 13.21 4.41 3.27
N ARG A 12 12.47 3.29 3.18
CA ARG A 12 12.90 2.08 2.44
C ARG A 12 13.37 2.43 1.02
N GLY A 13 14.56 1.96 0.65
CA GLY A 13 15.17 2.23 -0.64
C GLY A 13 16.04 3.49 -0.70
N ALA A 14 16.09 4.30 0.35
CA ALA A 14 17.03 5.41 0.46
C ALA A 14 18.46 4.90 0.65
N THR A 15 19.44 5.62 0.07
CA THR A 15 20.87 5.40 0.33
C THR A 15 21.59 6.71 0.64
N LEU A 16 22.68 6.62 1.40
CA LEU A 16 23.60 7.73 1.67
C LEU A 16 25.03 7.30 1.32
N PRO A 17 25.70 7.93 0.33
CA PRO A 17 27.10 7.70 0.02
C PRO A 17 28.03 8.09 1.19
N LEU A 18 28.87 7.14 1.61
CA LEU A 18 29.80 7.31 2.73
C LEU A 18 31.19 7.72 2.21
N LEU A 19 31.26 8.96 1.75
CA LEU A 19 32.37 9.51 0.95
C LEU A 19 33.64 9.87 1.74
N ASP A 20 33.49 10.34 2.97
CA ASP A 20 34.52 11.12 3.69
C ASP A 20 34.92 10.55 5.05
N GLY A 21 34.34 9.41 5.45
CA GLY A 21 34.61 8.74 6.73
C GLY A 21 34.08 9.46 7.98
N SER A 22 33.50 10.65 7.86
CA SER A 22 32.94 11.39 8.99
C SER A 22 31.72 10.66 9.57
N ALA A 23 31.52 10.78 10.88
CA ALA A 23 30.31 10.27 11.52
C ALA A 23 29.04 10.84 10.86
N ARG A 24 27.99 10.03 10.78
CA ARG A 24 26.65 10.40 10.30
C ARG A 24 25.67 10.30 11.45
N LEU A 25 24.93 11.37 11.71
CA LEU A 25 23.82 11.41 12.65
C LEU A 25 22.56 10.82 12.00
N LEU A 26 21.96 9.82 12.65
CA LEU A 26 20.69 9.20 12.25
C LEU A 26 19.63 9.59 13.28
N GLY A 27 18.47 10.09 12.84
CA GLY A 27 17.38 10.45 13.75
C GLY A 27 16.28 11.29 13.10
N ALA A 28 15.31 11.74 13.89
CA ALA A 28 14.12 12.45 13.40
C ALA A 28 14.25 13.98 13.30
N ASP A 29 15.33 14.58 13.83
CA ASP A 29 15.53 16.04 13.80
C ASP A 29 16.08 16.50 12.42
N GLU A 30 15.83 17.76 12.06
CA GLU A 30 16.24 18.33 10.76
C GLU A 30 17.76 18.59 10.62
N ASP A 31 18.53 18.41 11.70
CA ASP A 31 19.99 18.51 11.72
C ASP A 31 20.71 17.16 11.58
N ALA A 32 19.96 16.05 11.43
CA ALA A 32 20.52 14.72 11.17
C ALA A 32 20.99 14.56 9.71
N ASP A 33 22.17 13.96 9.51
CA ASP A 33 22.68 13.58 8.18
C ASP A 33 21.77 12.55 7.47
N VAL A 34 21.04 11.76 8.26
CA VAL A 34 20.01 10.80 7.81
C VAL A 34 18.75 11.05 8.63
N VAL A 35 17.85 11.88 8.08
CA VAL A 35 16.53 12.14 8.66
C VAL A 35 15.64 10.90 8.47
N LEU A 36 15.25 10.26 9.57
CA LEU A 36 14.37 9.10 9.66
C LEU A 36 13.08 9.50 10.39
N ALA A 37 11.97 9.58 9.65
CA ALA A 37 10.69 10.10 10.16
C ALA A 37 9.75 9.01 10.74
N ASP A 38 10.28 7.83 11.03
CA ASP A 38 9.48 6.65 11.41
C ASP A 38 9.04 6.65 12.90
N PRO A 39 7.85 6.14 13.24
CA PRO A 39 7.31 6.24 14.61
C PRO A 39 8.16 5.48 15.64
N GLY A 40 8.74 6.19 16.60
CA GLY A 40 9.68 5.64 17.59
C GLY A 40 11.13 6.05 17.35
N ILE A 41 11.43 6.64 16.19
CA ILE A 41 12.69 7.34 15.99
C ILE A 41 12.68 8.67 16.76
N VAL A 42 13.65 8.86 17.65
CA VAL A 42 13.88 10.14 18.34
C VAL A 42 14.80 11.05 17.53
N GLY A 43 14.80 12.35 17.87
CA GLY A 43 15.51 13.40 17.16
C GLY A 43 16.97 13.10 16.81
N ARG A 44 17.77 12.72 17.81
CA ARG A 44 19.17 12.27 17.65
C ARG A 44 19.29 10.80 18.08
N HIS A 45 18.94 9.88 17.20
CA HIS A 45 18.75 8.47 17.56
C HIS A 45 20.06 7.70 17.74
N ALA A 46 20.96 7.80 16.77
CA ALA A 46 22.19 7.03 16.67
C ALA A 46 23.25 7.77 15.85
N SER A 47 24.51 7.33 15.97
CA SER A 47 25.61 7.79 15.14
C SER A 47 26.27 6.61 14.43
N LEU A 48 26.53 6.74 13.13
CA LEU A 48 27.26 5.77 12.32
C LEU A 48 28.62 6.37 11.94
N ALA A 49 29.72 5.82 12.46
CA ALA A 49 31.07 6.33 12.23
C ALA A 49 32.02 5.22 11.74
N LEU A 50 33.02 5.60 10.94
CA LEU A 50 34.10 4.70 10.54
C LEU A 50 35.20 4.70 11.59
N ALA A 51 35.56 3.52 12.09
CA ALA A 51 36.64 3.30 13.06
C ALA A 51 37.67 2.30 12.50
N ASP A 52 38.77 2.09 13.22
CA ASP A 52 39.87 1.19 12.81
C ASP A 52 39.41 -0.27 12.56
N GLY A 53 38.27 -0.68 13.15
CA GLY A 53 37.63 -2.00 12.96
C GLY A 53 36.51 -2.04 11.92
N GLY A 54 36.25 -0.96 11.19
CA GLY A 54 35.13 -0.81 10.26
C GLY A 54 34.03 0.13 10.77
N TRP A 55 32.82 0.02 10.21
CA TRP A 55 31.71 0.88 10.61
C TRP A 55 31.16 0.51 11.98
N THR A 56 30.94 1.51 12.82
CA THR A 56 30.40 1.39 14.17
C THR A 56 29.11 2.20 14.26
N LEU A 57 28.01 1.54 14.59
CA LEU A 57 26.75 2.18 14.94
C LEU A 57 26.70 2.29 16.47
N SER A 58 26.50 3.49 16.99
CA SER A 58 26.37 3.77 18.43
C SER A 58 25.02 4.42 18.73
N ALA A 59 24.41 4.06 19.85
CA ALA A 59 23.24 4.75 20.38
C ALA A 59 23.58 6.20 20.74
N LEU A 60 22.56 7.06 20.67
CA LEU A 60 22.60 8.42 21.22
C LEU A 60 21.43 8.56 22.21
N ASP A 61 20.36 9.26 21.82
CA ASP A 61 19.15 9.41 22.64
C ASP A 61 18.12 8.30 22.35
N GLY A 62 18.37 7.44 21.36
CA GLY A 62 17.52 6.33 20.91
C GLY A 62 18.10 4.93 21.18
N ARG A 63 17.49 3.88 20.59
CA ARG A 63 17.82 2.48 20.83
C ARG A 63 18.29 1.79 19.55
N ILE A 64 19.52 1.31 19.50
CA ILE A 64 19.96 0.44 18.40
C ILE A 64 19.88 -1.04 18.79
N ARG A 65 19.74 -1.91 17.80
CA ARG A 65 19.61 -3.37 17.97
C ARG A 65 20.46 -4.11 16.94
N ARG A 66 20.80 -5.36 17.26
CA ARG A 66 21.48 -6.27 16.33
C ARG A 66 20.46 -6.94 15.41
N ALA A 67 20.93 -7.69 14.41
CA ALA A 67 20.04 -8.42 13.52
C ALA A 67 19.37 -9.60 14.24
N GLU A 68 20.06 -10.19 15.21
CA GLU A 68 19.74 -11.49 15.81
C GLU A 68 18.89 -11.40 17.08
N SER A 69 18.72 -10.21 17.66
CA SER A 69 17.96 -10.00 18.89
C SER A 69 17.28 -8.64 18.96
N ASN A 70 16.12 -8.56 19.63
CA ASN A 70 15.42 -7.31 19.92
C ASN A 70 15.92 -6.63 21.20
N ARG A 71 16.82 -7.24 21.99
CA ARG A 71 17.44 -6.58 23.15
C ARG A 71 18.21 -5.32 22.68
N PRO A 72 17.93 -4.12 23.23
CA PRO A 72 18.70 -2.91 22.90
C PRO A 72 20.18 -3.06 23.25
N THR A 73 21.03 -2.32 22.56
CA THR A 73 22.47 -2.28 22.82
C THR A 73 23.04 -0.88 22.56
N GLU A 74 24.11 -0.51 23.23
CA GLU A 74 24.74 0.81 23.08
C GLU A 74 25.61 0.91 21.82
N VAL A 75 26.19 -0.20 21.36
CA VAL A 75 27.13 -0.24 20.22
C VAL A 75 26.97 -1.52 19.41
N VAL A 76 26.94 -1.37 18.07
CA VAL A 76 26.99 -2.47 17.09
C VAL A 76 28.14 -2.22 16.11
N GLN A 77 29.09 -3.16 16.03
CA GLN A 77 30.06 -3.19 14.94
C GLN A 77 29.36 -3.71 13.68
N LEU A 78 29.30 -2.89 12.63
CA LEU A 78 28.58 -3.15 11.40
C LEU A 78 29.58 -3.46 10.28
N ALA A 79 29.83 -4.75 10.05
CA ALA A 79 30.62 -5.20 8.90
C ALA A 79 29.89 -4.91 7.57
N LEU A 80 30.62 -4.85 6.45
CA LEU A 80 30.00 -4.66 5.14
C LEU A 80 29.04 -5.81 4.81
N GLY A 81 27.81 -5.47 4.43
CA GLY A 81 26.72 -6.43 4.21
C GLY A 81 26.08 -7.00 5.48
N ALA A 82 26.60 -6.70 6.68
CA ALA A 82 25.90 -7.03 7.92
C ALA A 82 24.69 -6.10 8.12
N LEU A 83 23.76 -6.54 8.96
CA LEU A 83 22.52 -5.81 9.25
C LEU A 83 22.52 -5.34 10.71
N ALA A 84 21.92 -4.17 10.94
CA ALA A 84 21.59 -3.66 12.26
C ALA A 84 20.23 -2.94 12.20
N ARG A 85 19.68 -2.54 13.36
CA ARG A 85 18.48 -1.71 13.43
C ARG A 85 18.67 -0.45 14.25
N VAL A 86 18.07 0.63 13.77
CA VAL A 86 17.82 1.87 14.50
C VAL A 86 16.35 1.81 14.94
N ASP A 87 16.13 1.51 16.21
CA ASP A 87 14.89 0.96 16.77
C ASP A 87 14.33 -0.24 15.99
N HIS A 88 13.44 -0.01 15.03
CA HIS A 88 12.82 -1.01 14.15
C HIS A 88 13.21 -0.84 12.67
N ILE A 89 14.05 0.16 12.36
CA ILE A 89 14.51 0.47 11.00
C ILE A 89 15.79 -0.30 10.69
N TRP A 90 15.68 -1.28 9.81
CA TRP A 90 16.77 -2.09 9.28
C TRP A 90 17.69 -1.27 8.39
N ILE A 91 18.98 -1.31 8.71
CA ILE A 91 20.05 -0.65 7.96
C ILE A 91 21.21 -1.61 7.67
N THR A 92 21.95 -1.29 6.61
CA THR A 92 23.21 -1.97 6.24
C THR A 92 24.17 -0.99 5.58
N VAL A 93 25.47 -1.27 5.65
CA VAL A 93 26.48 -0.58 4.84
C VAL A 93 27.06 -1.57 3.83
N VAL A 94 27.01 -1.23 2.55
CA VAL A 94 27.42 -2.10 1.45
C VAL A 94 28.22 -1.33 0.41
N GLU A 95 28.81 -2.05 -0.55
CA GLU A 95 29.24 -1.41 -1.79
C GLU A 95 28.04 -1.10 -2.71
N GLU A 96 28.10 0.07 -3.32
CA GLU A 96 27.11 0.66 -4.26
C GLU A 96 26.56 -0.31 -5.32
N ASN A 97 27.38 -1.24 -5.81
CA ASN A 97 27.00 -2.20 -6.85
C ASN A 97 26.41 -3.52 -6.32
N VAL A 98 26.32 -3.70 -4.99
CA VAL A 98 25.68 -4.89 -4.39
C VAL A 98 24.17 -4.84 -4.68
N PRO A 99 23.54 -5.94 -5.14
CA PRO A 99 22.09 -6.00 -5.33
C PRO A 99 21.32 -5.65 -4.06
N TRP A 100 20.07 -5.20 -4.21
CA TRP A 100 19.19 -5.03 -3.06
C TRP A 100 18.70 -6.38 -2.55
N SER A 101 18.63 -6.52 -1.23
CA SER A 101 18.08 -7.65 -0.50
C SER A 101 17.09 -7.15 0.54
N ASP A 102 15.94 -7.78 0.64
CA ASP A 102 14.99 -7.48 1.71
C ASP A 102 15.57 -7.89 3.08
N PRO A 103 15.23 -7.17 4.16
CA PRO A 103 15.68 -7.51 5.49
C PRO A 103 14.99 -8.82 5.96
N PRO A 104 15.61 -9.58 6.87
CA PRO A 104 14.95 -10.73 7.48
C PRO A 104 13.75 -10.26 8.32
N PRO A 105 12.80 -11.16 8.65
CA PRO A 105 11.81 -10.88 9.67
C PRO A 105 12.51 -10.50 10.99
N GLU A 106 11.85 -9.68 11.82
CA GLU A 106 12.40 -9.36 13.13
C GLU A 106 12.56 -10.64 13.98
N PRO A 107 13.68 -10.79 14.71
CA PRO A 107 13.92 -11.96 15.53
C PRO A 107 12.90 -12.03 16.68
N THR A 108 12.56 -13.25 17.11
CA THR A 108 11.77 -13.49 18.32
C THR A 108 12.71 -13.80 19.48
N ASP A 109 12.92 -12.82 20.37
CA ASP A 109 13.65 -13.04 21.63
C ASP A 109 12.83 -13.95 22.56
N SER A 110 13.24 -15.20 22.72
CA SER A 110 12.72 -16.08 23.79
C SER A 110 13.19 -15.58 25.16
N GLU A 111 12.30 -15.57 26.15
CA GLU A 111 12.63 -15.10 27.52
C GLU A 111 13.56 -16.04 28.30
N GLU A 112 13.72 -17.30 27.86
CA GLU A 112 14.46 -18.38 28.54
C GLU A 112 16.00 -18.18 28.66
N ALA A 113 16.52 -17.02 28.25
CA ALA A 113 17.93 -16.64 28.39
C ALA A 113 18.13 -15.51 29.43
N VAL A 114 17.67 -15.76 30.67
CA VAL A 114 18.01 -15.02 31.90
C VAL A 114 18.03 -15.97 33.11
N SER A 115 18.93 -16.96 33.09
CA SER A 115 19.18 -17.86 34.24
C SER A 115 20.69 -17.96 34.53
N ASP A 116 21.30 -16.83 34.84
CA ASP A 116 22.72 -16.72 35.22
C ASP A 116 22.84 -16.52 36.74
N GLU A 117 22.38 -17.52 37.49
CA GLU A 117 22.64 -17.67 38.92
C GLU A 117 22.95 -19.14 39.19
N ALA A 118 24.25 -19.47 39.21
CA ALA A 118 24.74 -20.82 39.43
C ALA A 118 24.75 -21.18 40.93
N PRO A 119 24.07 -22.27 41.35
CA PRO A 119 24.38 -22.94 42.60
C PRO A 119 25.74 -23.65 42.48
N ASP A 120 26.56 -23.53 43.50
CA ASP A 120 27.88 -24.17 43.58
C ASP A 120 27.78 -25.65 44.00
N GLU A 121 28.92 -26.36 43.92
CA GLU A 121 29.18 -27.67 44.52
C GLU A 121 28.51 -28.92 43.86
N PRO A 122 29.04 -30.16 44.08
CA PRO A 122 29.95 -30.72 43.08
C PRO A 122 29.57 -32.12 42.55
N ALA A 123 30.41 -32.64 41.65
CA ALA A 123 30.21 -33.93 40.99
C ALA A 123 30.51 -35.15 41.88
N GLU A 124 29.68 -36.19 41.76
CA GLU A 124 30.03 -37.59 42.03
C GLU A 124 29.50 -38.48 40.88
N ALA A 125 30.03 -39.69 40.70
CA ALA A 125 30.01 -40.38 39.39
C ALA A 125 29.69 -41.89 39.43
N ALA A 126 29.32 -42.42 38.26
CA ALA A 126 28.97 -43.83 37.97
C ALA A 126 27.64 -44.31 38.63
N ASP A 127 27.00 -45.41 38.22
CA ASP A 127 27.30 -46.44 37.20
C ASP A 127 25.96 -46.99 36.62
N GLY A 128 25.98 -47.91 35.65
CA GLY A 128 24.85 -48.81 35.36
C GLY A 128 24.46 -48.96 33.88
N ALA A 129 24.82 -50.10 33.28
CA ALA A 129 24.69 -50.33 31.84
C ALA A 129 23.42 -51.09 31.39
N ALA A 130 22.90 -50.65 30.22
CA ALA A 130 22.47 -51.47 29.08
C ALA A 130 21.19 -52.36 29.08
N ALA A 131 20.80 -52.69 27.83
CA ALA A 131 20.05 -53.88 27.37
C ALA A 131 18.49 -53.87 27.29
N ALA A 132 18.03 -53.46 26.10
CA ALA A 132 16.93 -54.00 25.28
C ALA A 132 16.00 -55.15 25.78
N ALA A 133 14.70 -54.98 25.50
CA ALA A 133 13.80 -56.06 25.05
C ALA A 133 12.64 -55.50 24.20
N ALA A 134 12.04 -56.32 23.32
CA ALA A 134 10.84 -55.97 22.57
C ALA A 134 9.58 -56.56 23.23
N GLY A 135 8.42 -55.91 23.04
CA GLY A 135 7.11 -56.40 23.47
C GLY A 135 6.02 -55.94 22.51
N ALA A 136 5.19 -56.87 22.05
CA ALA A 136 4.13 -56.64 21.07
C ALA A 136 2.74 -56.96 21.67
N ASN A 137 1.69 -56.68 20.87
CA ASN A 137 0.26 -56.82 21.17
C ASN A 137 -0.29 -55.76 22.15
N GLY A 138 -1.52 -55.25 21.96
CA GLY A 138 -2.44 -55.45 20.84
C GLY A 138 -3.86 -54.96 21.19
N HIS A 139 -4.70 -54.70 20.18
CA HIS A 139 -6.12 -54.45 20.38
C HIS A 139 -6.94 -55.04 19.21
N PRO A 140 -8.11 -55.68 19.47
CA PRO A 140 -8.82 -56.48 18.47
C PRO A 140 -9.78 -55.68 17.57
N GLU A 141 -10.28 -56.37 16.55
CA GLU A 141 -11.16 -55.87 15.49
C GLU A 141 -12.67 -56.09 15.80
N HIS A 142 -13.51 -55.83 14.78
CA HIS A 142 -14.95 -56.12 14.61
C HIS A 142 -15.99 -55.05 15.02
N PRO A 143 -17.14 -54.97 14.30
CA PRO A 143 -17.29 -55.16 12.85
C PRO A 143 -18.29 -54.20 12.17
N ASP A 144 -18.41 -54.39 10.86
CA ASP A 144 -19.54 -54.10 9.96
C ASP A 144 -20.84 -53.49 10.51
N PHE A 145 -21.35 -52.49 9.78
CA PHE A 145 -22.75 -52.50 9.34
C PHE A 145 -22.88 -51.93 7.92
N ALA A 146 -23.61 -52.63 7.06
CA ALA A 146 -23.83 -52.25 5.66
C ALA A 146 -25.33 -52.29 5.30
N ALA A 147 -25.81 -51.21 4.71
CA ALA A 147 -27.02 -51.05 3.88
C ALA A 147 -26.92 -49.63 3.30
N GLU A 148 -26.80 -49.39 1.99
CA GLU A 148 -27.82 -49.61 0.94
C GLU A 148 -29.11 -48.83 1.20
N GLY A 149 -29.39 -47.82 0.35
CA GLY A 149 -30.47 -46.86 0.57
C GLY A 149 -30.64 -45.83 -0.56
N GLU A 150 -31.08 -46.31 -1.72
CA GLU A 150 -31.75 -45.59 -2.83
C GLU A 150 -31.14 -44.34 -3.49
N ARG A 151 -31.10 -44.38 -4.84
CA ARG A 151 -30.70 -43.31 -5.74
C ARG A 151 -31.92 -42.62 -6.35
N VAL A 152 -32.15 -41.33 -6.04
CA VAL A 152 -33.10 -40.49 -6.79
C VAL A 152 -32.50 -39.10 -7.04
N GLU A 153 -32.50 -38.68 -8.31
CA GLU A 153 -32.12 -37.36 -8.82
C GLU A 153 -33.10 -37.00 -9.97
N PRO A 154 -33.15 -35.75 -10.46
CA PRO A 154 -33.92 -34.68 -9.84
C PRO A 154 -35.20 -34.33 -10.63
N ALA A 155 -36.10 -33.55 -10.01
CA ALA A 155 -37.26 -32.98 -10.70
C ALA A 155 -36.88 -31.69 -11.47
N PRO A 156 -37.25 -31.54 -12.76
CA PRO A 156 -36.97 -30.35 -13.55
C PRO A 156 -37.91 -29.18 -13.23
N GLN A 157 -37.49 -27.97 -13.59
CA GLN A 157 -38.22 -26.72 -13.37
C GLN A 157 -39.17 -26.33 -14.52
N ASP A 158 -40.00 -25.34 -14.21
CA ASP A 158 -40.75 -24.43 -15.09
C ASP A 158 -41.88 -24.96 -15.98
N THR A 159 -42.98 -24.19 -16.00
CA THR A 159 -44.06 -24.36 -16.97
C THR A 159 -44.64 -23.02 -17.41
N ALA A 160 -44.05 -22.49 -18.49
CA ALA A 160 -44.74 -21.70 -19.51
C ALA A 160 -45.20 -20.26 -19.07
N PRO A 161 -45.88 -19.48 -19.94
CA PRO A 161 -45.36 -19.01 -21.24
C PRO A 161 -45.69 -17.53 -21.58
N GLN A 162 -44.89 -16.88 -22.45
CA GLN A 162 -45.28 -16.55 -23.85
C GLN A 162 -44.30 -15.59 -24.56
N PRO A 163 -44.31 -15.52 -25.92
CA PRO A 163 -43.48 -14.64 -26.74
C PRO A 163 -44.29 -13.57 -27.50
N LEU A 164 -43.62 -12.91 -28.47
CA LEU A 164 -44.17 -12.02 -29.54
C LEU A 164 -44.58 -10.60 -29.11
N ALA A 165 -44.68 -9.61 -30.02
CA ALA A 165 -43.75 -9.10 -31.05
C ALA A 165 -44.40 -7.89 -31.79
N GLN A 166 -43.57 -7.06 -32.43
CA GLN A 166 -43.92 -6.05 -33.47
C GLN A 166 -44.66 -4.75 -33.07
N ALA A 167 -44.55 -3.80 -34.00
CA ALA A 167 -45.47 -2.69 -34.33
C ALA A 167 -45.56 -1.44 -33.42
N MET A 168 -44.93 -0.35 -33.90
CA MET A 168 -45.50 1.01 -33.91
C MET A 168 -46.66 1.10 -34.94
N PRO A 169 -47.40 2.23 -35.12
CA PRO A 169 -47.55 3.46 -34.31
C PRO A 169 -49.05 3.83 -34.04
N ALA A 170 -49.36 4.98 -33.38
CA ALA A 170 -50.13 6.10 -33.99
C ALA A 170 -50.74 7.16 -33.00
N HIS A 171 -50.51 8.44 -33.34
CA HIS A 171 -51.42 9.62 -33.26
C HIS A 171 -51.82 10.27 -31.89
N GLY A 172 -52.15 11.59 -31.96
CA GLY A 172 -52.47 12.48 -30.83
C GLY A 172 -51.27 13.33 -30.34
N SER A 173 -50.84 14.49 -30.86
CA SER A 173 -51.50 15.67 -31.49
C SER A 173 -52.57 16.34 -30.62
N GLU A 174 -52.56 17.65 -30.32
CA GLU A 174 -51.64 18.79 -30.60
C GLU A 174 -52.11 20.00 -29.72
N PRO A 175 -51.59 21.26 -29.82
CA PRO A 175 -50.40 21.79 -30.51
C PRO A 175 -49.32 22.16 -29.46
N ALA A 176 -48.65 23.32 -29.28
CA ALA A 176 -48.46 24.63 -29.93
C ALA A 176 -47.23 25.30 -29.25
N SER A 177 -46.56 26.39 -29.69
CA SER A 177 -46.33 27.07 -30.98
C SER A 177 -45.22 28.15 -30.72
N ARG A 178 -44.74 29.08 -31.58
CA ARG A 178 -45.12 29.59 -32.93
C ARG A 178 -43.92 30.38 -33.54
N ARG A 179 -43.43 30.01 -34.74
CA ARG A 179 -42.54 30.82 -35.66
C ARG A 179 -41.09 31.14 -35.19
N SER A 180 -40.10 31.32 -36.08
CA SER A 180 -40.05 31.14 -37.56
C SER A 180 -38.65 30.91 -38.16
N ARG A 181 -38.64 30.12 -39.24
CA ARG A 181 -37.70 29.99 -40.39
C ARG A 181 -36.75 31.19 -40.66
N GLY A 182 -35.59 31.02 -41.30
CA GLY A 182 -34.91 29.84 -41.89
C GLY A 182 -33.95 30.30 -43.02
N TYR A 183 -32.72 29.80 -43.22
CA TYR A 183 -32.21 28.45 -43.54
C TYR A 183 -32.46 27.94 -44.98
N LYS A 184 -31.41 28.01 -45.83
CA LYS A 184 -30.82 26.96 -46.73
C LYS A 184 -30.03 27.61 -47.90
N MET A 185 -28.74 27.28 -48.12
CA MET A 185 -28.15 26.09 -48.82
C MET A 185 -28.39 26.07 -50.34
N VAL A 186 -27.45 25.66 -51.22
CA VAL A 186 -25.97 25.49 -51.14
C VAL A 186 -25.41 25.28 -52.57
N LEU A 187 -24.08 25.04 -52.71
CA LEU A 187 -23.28 24.68 -53.90
C LEU A 187 -22.60 25.80 -54.71
N LEU A 188 -21.27 25.71 -54.67
CA LEU A 188 -20.21 26.25 -55.53
C LEU A 188 -20.20 25.43 -56.85
N PRO A 189 -19.87 26.00 -58.04
CA PRO A 189 -18.45 25.99 -58.44
C PRO A 189 -17.91 27.16 -59.31
N PHE A 190 -16.63 27.45 -59.03
CA PHE A 190 -15.54 27.78 -59.98
C PHE A 190 -15.49 29.11 -60.77
N PHE A 191 -14.44 29.92 -60.44
CA PHE A 191 -13.53 30.68 -61.33
C PHE A 191 -14.15 31.79 -62.26
N ILE A 192 -13.49 32.89 -62.65
CA ILE A 192 -12.06 33.30 -62.69
C ILE A 192 -11.85 34.70 -62.05
N ALA A 193 -10.62 34.90 -61.56
CA ALA A 193 -10.02 36.07 -60.90
C ALA A 193 -10.44 37.51 -61.30
N THR A 194 -10.63 38.37 -60.29
CA THR A 194 -9.98 39.71 -60.20
C THR A 194 -9.94 40.29 -58.76
N ALA A 195 -9.34 39.57 -57.80
CA ALA A 195 -9.13 40.10 -56.43
C ALA A 195 -7.98 39.44 -55.63
N LEU A 196 -6.95 38.88 -56.29
CA LEU A 196 -5.90 38.09 -55.63
C LEU A 196 -4.48 38.66 -55.82
N THR A 197 -4.31 39.96 -55.57
CA THR A 197 -2.99 40.61 -55.48
C THR A 197 -3.02 41.64 -54.37
N GLY A 198 -2.31 41.41 -53.25
CA GLY A 198 -2.13 42.41 -52.19
C GLY A 198 -2.07 41.91 -50.74
N ALA A 199 -2.80 40.84 -50.38
CA ALA A 199 -2.90 40.38 -48.99
C ALA A 199 -2.13 39.08 -48.65
N ALA A 200 -1.77 38.28 -49.65
CA ALA A 200 -1.02 37.03 -49.45
C ALA A 200 0.51 37.20 -49.35
N ALA A 201 1.02 38.44 -49.39
CA ALA A 201 2.45 38.75 -49.46
C ALA A 201 3.10 39.12 -48.11
N TYR A 202 2.33 39.19 -47.02
CA TYR A 202 2.84 39.47 -45.66
C TYR A 202 2.72 38.28 -44.68
N GLY A 203 2.14 37.14 -45.11
CA GLY A 203 2.04 35.92 -44.31
C GLY A 203 3.30 35.05 -44.25
N LEU A 204 4.37 35.44 -44.96
CA LEU A 204 5.66 34.73 -45.02
C LEU A 204 6.83 35.53 -44.43
N THR A 205 6.58 36.75 -43.96
CA THR A 205 7.54 37.62 -43.26
C THR A 205 7.03 38.10 -41.91
N SER A 206 5.92 37.52 -41.43
CA SER A 206 5.60 37.52 -40.00
C SER A 206 6.63 36.66 -39.28
N HIS A 207 7.79 37.26 -38.96
CA HIS A 207 8.66 36.77 -37.89
C HIS A 207 7.76 36.40 -36.70
N PRO A 208 7.92 35.23 -36.06
CA PRO A 208 7.16 34.91 -34.88
C PRO A 208 7.37 36.07 -33.92
N LYS A 209 6.29 36.79 -33.56
CA LYS A 209 6.41 38.05 -32.81
C LYS A 209 7.20 37.74 -31.56
N GLU A 210 8.47 38.14 -31.55
CA GLU A 210 9.36 37.83 -30.45
C GLU A 210 8.70 38.43 -29.22
N LEU A 211 8.20 37.54 -28.34
CA LEU A 211 7.74 37.93 -27.02
C LEU A 211 8.88 38.79 -26.47
N THR A 212 8.62 40.07 -26.21
CA THR A 212 9.68 40.98 -25.78
C THR A 212 10.37 40.40 -24.54
N ALA A 213 11.61 40.81 -24.24
CA ALA A 213 12.28 40.31 -23.04
C ALA A 213 11.37 40.48 -21.79
N GLU A 214 10.63 41.59 -21.75
CA GLU A 214 9.53 41.88 -20.81
C GLU A 214 8.36 40.87 -20.90
N ALA A 215 7.85 40.53 -22.08
CA ALA A 215 6.74 39.58 -22.21
C ALA A 215 7.16 38.13 -21.84
N ARG A 216 8.38 37.71 -22.21
CA ARG A 216 8.94 36.41 -21.74
C ARG A 216 9.20 36.42 -20.24
N ALA A 217 9.72 37.53 -19.69
CA ALA A 217 9.90 37.68 -18.26
C ALA A 217 8.56 37.64 -17.52
N ASN A 218 7.53 38.35 -18.00
CA ASN A 218 6.19 38.34 -17.43
C ASN A 218 5.52 36.97 -17.55
N GLU A 219 5.65 36.26 -18.68
CA GLU A 219 5.13 34.89 -18.82
C GLU A 219 5.87 33.90 -17.90
N ALA A 220 7.20 33.99 -17.83
CA ALA A 220 8.03 33.18 -16.93
C ALA A 220 7.76 33.50 -15.45
N GLU A 221 7.48 34.76 -15.11
CA GLU A 221 7.18 35.19 -13.75
C GLU A 221 5.75 34.82 -13.35
N ILE A 222 4.75 34.96 -14.23
CA ILE A 222 3.40 34.40 -14.02
C ILE A 222 3.48 32.88 -13.85
N LYS A 223 4.32 32.20 -14.65
CA LYS A 223 4.55 30.75 -14.51
C LYS A 223 5.29 30.39 -13.21
N ARG A 224 6.25 31.21 -12.76
CA ARG A 224 6.87 31.10 -11.43
C ARG A 224 5.86 31.26 -10.32
N LEU A 225 5.09 32.35 -10.32
CA LEU A 225 4.04 32.66 -9.34
C LEU A 225 2.94 31.58 -9.31
N ALA A 226 2.63 30.96 -10.45
CA ALA A 226 1.72 29.80 -10.53
C ALA A 226 2.37 28.47 -10.07
N SER A 227 3.70 28.39 -10.05
CA SER A 227 4.47 27.24 -9.54
C SER A 227 4.94 27.39 -8.09
N LEU A 228 4.79 28.57 -7.48
CA LEU A 228 5.00 28.74 -6.04
C LEU A 228 4.01 27.85 -5.29
N PRO A 229 4.47 27.00 -4.36
CA PRO A 229 3.61 26.01 -3.73
C PRO A 229 2.61 26.74 -2.84
N ARG A 230 1.33 26.63 -3.21
CA ARG A 230 0.27 27.52 -2.71
C ARG A 230 -0.22 27.00 -1.36
N LYS A 231 -0.03 27.76 -0.27
CA LYS A 231 -0.77 27.52 0.98
C LYS A 231 -2.26 27.78 0.73
N LEU A 232 -3.00 26.70 0.49
CA LEU A 232 -4.46 26.70 0.53
C LEU A 232 -4.92 26.66 2.00
N PRO A 233 -6.10 27.21 2.32
CA PRO A 233 -6.76 26.89 3.59
C PRO A 233 -7.09 25.40 3.65
N GLN A 234 -7.13 24.83 4.85
CA GLN A 234 -7.26 23.38 5.07
C GLN A 234 -8.48 22.78 4.34
N ASP A 235 -9.61 23.48 4.34
CA ASP A 235 -10.87 23.02 3.73
C ASP A 235 -10.76 22.88 2.19
N GLU A 236 -10.05 23.80 1.52
CA GLU A 236 -9.79 23.69 0.09
C GLU A 236 -8.79 22.58 -0.22
N LEU A 237 -7.81 22.36 0.66
CA LEU A 237 -6.84 21.29 0.54
C LEU A 237 -7.51 19.91 0.72
N GLU A 238 -8.46 19.78 1.66
CA GLU A 238 -9.26 18.57 1.85
C GLU A 238 -10.12 18.30 0.61
N ALA A 239 -10.81 19.32 0.10
CA ALA A 239 -11.60 19.21 -1.12
C ALA A 239 -10.73 18.79 -2.33
N ALA A 240 -9.50 19.30 -2.43
CA ALA A 240 -8.53 18.87 -3.44
C ALA A 240 -8.10 17.42 -3.26
N LEU A 241 -7.79 16.96 -2.03
CA LEU A 241 -7.41 15.57 -1.77
C LEU A 241 -8.57 14.59 -2.03
N ARG A 242 -9.79 14.90 -1.54
CA ARG A 242 -11.00 14.11 -1.83
C ARG A 242 -11.26 13.99 -3.33
N LYS A 243 -11.06 15.07 -4.09
CA LYS A 243 -11.15 15.06 -5.55
C LYS A 243 -10.10 14.14 -6.18
N ARG A 244 -8.83 14.19 -5.75
CA ARG A 244 -7.80 13.26 -6.27
C ARG A 244 -8.09 11.80 -5.92
N LEU A 245 -8.60 11.52 -4.71
CA LEU A 245 -9.04 10.18 -4.32
C LEU A 245 -10.22 9.67 -5.17
N ALA A 246 -11.11 10.57 -5.63
CA ALA A 246 -12.17 10.22 -6.57
C ALA A 246 -11.64 9.95 -8.00
N GLU A 247 -10.67 10.75 -8.47
CA GLU A 247 -10.02 10.58 -9.79
C GLU A 247 -9.26 9.25 -9.92
N VAL A 248 -8.93 8.57 -8.81
CA VAL A 248 -8.23 7.27 -8.77
C VAL A 248 -9.14 6.13 -8.28
N ASP A 249 -10.45 6.35 -8.12
CA ASP A 249 -11.44 5.38 -7.59
C ASP A 249 -11.14 4.82 -6.18
N LEU A 250 -10.35 5.55 -5.39
CA LEU A 250 -9.98 5.17 -4.02
C LEU A 250 -10.91 5.79 -2.96
N LEU A 251 -11.67 6.83 -3.28
CA LEU A 251 -12.51 7.59 -2.31
C LEU A 251 -13.50 6.72 -1.52
N HIS A 252 -13.97 5.61 -2.10
CA HIS A 252 -14.88 4.67 -1.43
C HIS A 252 -14.16 3.46 -0.81
N ARG A 253 -12.85 3.32 -1.05
CA ARG A 253 -11.99 2.23 -0.55
C ARG A 253 -11.17 2.65 0.69
N VAL A 254 -10.98 3.97 0.87
CA VAL A 254 -10.28 4.55 2.03
C VAL A 254 -11.19 5.46 2.85
N MET A 255 -11.03 5.41 4.17
CA MET A 255 -11.56 6.37 5.11
C MET A 255 -10.53 7.50 5.28
N LEU A 256 -10.93 8.74 4.98
CA LEU A 256 -10.15 9.95 5.22
C LEU A 256 -10.65 10.63 6.50
N GLU A 257 -9.88 10.53 7.58
CA GLU A 257 -10.05 11.28 8.82
C GLU A 257 -9.25 12.59 8.72
N VAL A 258 -9.88 13.72 9.05
CA VAL A 258 -9.31 15.07 8.88
C VAL A 258 -9.38 15.82 10.21
N ASP A 259 -8.22 16.02 10.85
CA ASP A 259 -8.07 16.93 11.99
C ASP A 259 -7.26 18.18 11.59
N ARG A 260 -7.32 19.22 12.42
CA ARG A 260 -6.54 20.48 12.26
C ARG A 260 -5.03 20.32 12.48
N ARG A 261 -4.54 19.16 12.92
CA ARG A 261 -3.12 18.88 13.13
C ARG A 261 -2.59 17.63 12.43
N GLU A 262 -3.46 16.78 11.89
CA GLU A 262 -3.10 15.52 11.28
C GLU A 262 -4.25 15.04 10.39
N TRP A 263 -3.94 14.49 9.21
CA TRP A 263 -4.92 13.72 8.43
C TRP A 263 -4.53 12.24 8.49
N THR A 264 -5.51 11.36 8.66
CA THR A 264 -5.28 9.90 8.65
C THR A 264 -6.11 9.24 7.56
N ILE A 265 -5.43 8.66 6.56
CA ILE A 265 -6.03 7.82 5.54
C ILE A 265 -5.92 6.37 6.02
N ARG A 266 -7.06 5.68 6.22
CA ARG A 266 -7.11 4.25 6.56
C ARG A 266 -7.79 3.47 5.45
N GLY A 267 -7.28 2.30 5.07
CA GLY A 267 -7.90 1.54 3.99
C GLY A 267 -7.46 0.08 3.90
N ALA A 268 -8.41 -0.77 3.52
CA ALA A 268 -8.18 -2.13 3.06
C ALA A 268 -7.90 -2.08 1.56
N LEU A 269 -6.63 -1.94 1.17
CA LEU A 269 -6.20 -1.84 -0.23
C LEU A 269 -5.35 -3.04 -0.62
N SER A 270 -5.43 -3.44 -1.90
CA SER A 270 -4.42 -4.30 -2.51
C SER A 270 -3.10 -3.54 -2.69
N GLU A 271 -2.02 -4.27 -2.95
CA GLU A 271 -0.71 -3.70 -3.27
C GLU A 271 -0.80 -2.70 -4.45
N ASP A 272 -1.44 -3.09 -5.55
CA ASP A 272 -1.77 -2.21 -6.71
C ASP A 272 -2.43 -0.87 -6.31
N ASP A 273 -3.43 -0.90 -5.43
CA ASP A 273 -4.20 0.28 -5.04
C ASP A 273 -3.45 1.13 -3.99
N ALA A 274 -2.65 0.51 -3.12
CA ALA A 274 -1.73 1.20 -2.22
C ALA A 274 -0.65 1.95 -3.01
N ASP A 275 -0.10 1.31 -4.04
CA ASP A 275 0.94 1.83 -4.93
C ASP A 275 0.40 3.00 -5.80
N ARG A 276 -0.88 2.92 -6.22
CA ARG A 276 -1.62 4.06 -6.82
C ARG A 276 -1.83 5.20 -5.83
N LEU A 277 -2.20 4.91 -4.59
CA LEU A 277 -2.39 5.91 -3.53
C LEU A 277 -1.07 6.65 -3.23
N GLN A 278 0.04 5.92 -3.11
CA GLN A 278 1.37 6.49 -2.86
C GLN A 278 1.82 7.40 -4.01
N ARG A 279 1.65 6.99 -5.27
CA ARG A 279 1.93 7.85 -6.44
C ARG A 279 1.07 9.12 -6.46
N MET A 280 -0.20 9.02 -6.10
CA MET A 280 -1.11 10.17 -5.99
C MET A 280 -0.66 11.12 -4.88
N LEU A 281 -0.40 10.62 -3.67
CA LEU A 281 0.07 11.43 -2.54
C LEU A 281 1.42 12.11 -2.82
N THR A 282 2.37 11.40 -3.44
CA THR A 282 3.67 11.96 -3.88
C THR A 282 3.51 13.09 -4.92
N THR A 283 2.45 13.05 -5.72
CA THR A 283 2.12 14.11 -6.68
C THR A 283 1.42 15.28 -5.97
N PHE A 284 0.57 14.98 -4.99
CA PHE A 284 -0.17 15.97 -4.20
C PHE A 284 0.76 16.81 -3.32
N SER A 285 1.69 16.18 -2.58
CA SER A 285 2.67 16.87 -1.73
C SER A 285 3.70 17.70 -2.52
N LYS A 286 3.94 17.37 -3.80
CA LYS A 286 4.71 18.21 -4.73
C LYS A 286 3.92 19.39 -5.29
N THR A 287 2.60 19.40 -5.15
CA THR A 287 1.71 20.45 -5.68
C THR A 287 1.32 21.49 -4.62
N TYR A 288 1.27 21.10 -3.35
CA TYR A 288 0.82 21.95 -2.23
C TYR A 288 1.81 21.90 -1.07
N VAL A 289 2.02 23.02 -0.36
CA VAL A 289 2.66 22.98 0.95
C VAL A 289 1.67 22.36 1.93
N ILE A 290 2.07 21.26 2.57
CA ILE A 290 1.32 20.59 3.62
C ILE A 290 2.15 20.74 4.90
N ASP A 291 1.65 21.51 5.86
CA ASP A 291 2.35 21.89 7.11
C ASP A 291 1.88 21.07 8.32
N PHE A 292 1.33 19.89 8.07
CA PHE A 292 0.86 18.91 9.05
C PHE A 292 1.06 17.47 8.52
N PRO A 293 1.24 16.46 9.38
CA PRO A 293 1.39 15.06 8.97
C PRO A 293 0.15 14.48 8.28
N ILE A 294 0.38 13.65 7.26
CA ILE A 294 -0.65 12.78 6.65
C ILE A 294 -0.27 11.33 6.93
N ASN A 295 -0.88 10.75 7.96
CA ASN A 295 -0.76 9.33 8.30
C ASN A 295 -1.46 8.46 7.26
N VAL A 296 -0.78 7.40 6.81
CA VAL A 296 -1.32 6.44 5.85
C VAL A 296 -1.29 5.05 6.48
N LYS A 297 -2.45 4.58 6.97
CA LYS A 297 -2.65 3.29 7.62
C LYS A 297 -3.38 2.36 6.66
N ILE A 298 -2.67 1.95 5.62
CA ILE A 298 -3.10 0.91 4.69
C ILE A 298 -2.77 -0.44 5.32
N GLY A 299 -3.71 -1.38 5.24
CA GLY A 299 -3.44 -2.80 5.48
C GLY A 299 -4.01 -3.61 4.32
N SER A 300 -3.46 -4.81 4.12
CA SER A 300 -4.12 -5.83 3.30
C SER A 300 -5.54 -6.06 3.87
N PRO A 301 -6.57 -6.28 3.03
CA PRO A 301 -7.95 -6.46 3.52
C PRO A 301 -8.09 -7.59 4.54
N GLU A 302 -7.22 -8.59 4.47
CA GLU A 302 -7.11 -9.72 5.41
C GLU A 302 -6.58 -9.28 6.79
N SER A 303 -5.58 -8.40 6.83
CA SER A 303 -4.99 -7.86 8.06
C SER A 303 -5.94 -6.97 8.86
N MET A 304 -7.08 -6.58 8.26
CA MET A 304 -8.17 -5.87 8.93
C MET A 304 -9.28 -6.81 9.44
N LEU A 305 -9.20 -8.13 9.21
CA LEU A 305 -10.11 -9.11 9.79
C LEU A 305 -9.67 -9.49 11.21
N PRO A 306 -10.62 -9.71 12.15
CA PRO A 306 -10.33 -10.12 13.53
C PRO A 306 -10.01 -11.62 13.67
N PHE A 307 -9.68 -12.30 12.56
CA PHE A 307 -9.32 -13.71 12.41
C PHE A 307 -8.55 -13.86 11.09
N ARG A 308 -7.70 -14.87 10.96
CA ARG A 308 -7.10 -15.22 9.65
C ARG A 308 -7.94 -16.28 8.95
N ILE A 309 -7.81 -16.37 7.64
CA ILE A 309 -8.48 -17.36 6.80
C ILE A 309 -7.42 -18.39 6.42
N ILE A 310 -7.62 -19.66 6.80
CA ILE A 310 -6.71 -20.76 6.46
C ILE A 310 -7.11 -21.41 5.14
N GLN A 311 -8.40 -21.44 4.83
CA GLN A 311 -8.91 -22.10 3.62
C GLN A 311 -10.17 -21.40 3.10
N VAL A 312 -10.26 -21.26 1.77
CA VAL A 312 -11.50 -20.90 1.07
C VAL A 312 -11.97 -22.11 0.27
N ILE A 313 -13.26 -22.42 0.37
CA ILE A 313 -13.91 -23.55 -0.30
C ILE A 313 -14.99 -22.97 -1.22
N THR A 314 -14.73 -23.03 -2.53
CA THR A 314 -15.65 -22.59 -3.58
C THR A 314 -16.47 -23.77 -4.11
N GLY A 315 -17.69 -23.50 -4.58
CA GLY A 315 -18.62 -24.52 -5.07
C GLY A 315 -20.07 -24.05 -4.96
N ASN A 316 -20.99 -25.02 -4.93
CA ASN A 316 -22.44 -24.76 -4.75
C ASN A 316 -22.79 -24.21 -3.35
N ASP A 317 -21.95 -24.51 -2.35
CA ASP A 317 -22.10 -24.06 -0.96
C ASP A 317 -20.76 -23.45 -0.48
N PRO A 318 -20.49 -22.18 -0.84
CA PRO A 318 -19.17 -21.59 -0.61
C PRO A 318 -18.98 -21.17 0.84
N SER A 319 -17.84 -21.58 1.41
CA SER A 319 -17.50 -21.37 2.82
C SER A 319 -16.01 -21.11 3.02
N ILE A 320 -15.66 -20.50 4.14
CA ILE A 320 -14.28 -20.25 4.56
C ILE A 320 -13.99 -20.96 5.88
N VAL A 321 -12.73 -21.27 6.14
CA VAL A 321 -12.23 -21.82 7.41
C VAL A 321 -11.27 -20.81 8.04
N THR A 322 -11.56 -20.40 9.26
CA THR A 322 -10.77 -19.43 10.03
C THR A 322 -9.69 -20.09 10.88
N ASP A 323 -8.77 -19.29 11.45
CA ASP A 323 -7.60 -19.82 12.17
C ASP A 323 -7.88 -20.43 13.56
N ASP A 324 -9.13 -20.35 14.04
CA ASP A 324 -9.67 -21.15 15.15
C ASP A 324 -10.37 -22.45 14.69
N GLY A 325 -10.24 -22.81 13.40
CA GLY A 325 -10.86 -24.00 12.79
C GLY A 325 -12.35 -23.88 12.52
N ARG A 326 -12.98 -22.72 12.77
CA ARG A 326 -14.41 -22.51 12.51
C ARG A 326 -14.67 -22.38 11.01
N ARG A 327 -15.76 -22.98 10.54
CA ARG A 327 -16.28 -22.75 9.18
C ARG A 327 -17.35 -21.65 9.21
N LEU A 328 -17.32 -20.77 8.21
CA LEU A 328 -18.30 -19.69 8.00
C LEU A 328 -18.84 -19.75 6.57
N TYR A 329 -20.16 -19.60 6.43
CA TYR A 329 -20.90 -19.64 5.17
C TYR A 329 -21.34 -18.23 4.73
N VAL A 330 -21.76 -18.08 3.48
CA VAL A 330 -22.34 -16.82 2.99
C VAL A 330 -23.63 -16.52 3.76
N GLY A 331 -23.60 -15.46 4.56
CA GLY A 331 -24.67 -15.06 5.47
C GLY A 331 -24.28 -15.10 6.95
N ASP A 332 -23.20 -15.79 7.33
CA ASP A 332 -22.75 -15.92 8.72
C ASP A 332 -21.99 -14.68 9.21
N GLU A 333 -22.09 -14.39 10.52
CA GLU A 333 -21.31 -13.36 11.20
C GLU A 333 -20.33 -13.98 12.20
N TYR A 334 -19.08 -13.52 12.17
CA TYR A 334 -18.06 -13.90 13.14
C TYR A 334 -17.23 -12.69 13.61
N ARG A 335 -17.05 -12.56 14.92
CA ARG A 335 -16.31 -11.46 15.58
C ARG A 335 -16.69 -10.04 15.08
N GLY A 336 -17.96 -9.82 14.71
CA GLY A 336 -18.46 -8.54 14.20
C GLY A 336 -18.29 -8.31 12.69
N MET A 337 -17.89 -9.34 11.93
CA MET A 337 -17.75 -9.31 10.47
C MET A 337 -18.63 -10.40 9.83
N ARG A 338 -19.53 -10.00 8.93
CA ARG A 338 -20.40 -10.92 8.18
C ARG A 338 -19.80 -11.30 6.84
N LEU A 339 -19.77 -12.58 6.48
CA LEU A 339 -19.43 -13.01 5.11
C LEU A 339 -20.65 -12.77 4.20
N ALA A 340 -20.57 -11.79 3.33
CA ALA A 340 -21.68 -11.34 2.48
C ALA A 340 -21.67 -11.94 1.07
N ALA A 341 -20.49 -12.33 0.55
CA ALA A 341 -20.37 -13.11 -0.69
C ALA A 341 -19.00 -13.81 -0.79
N VAL A 342 -18.97 -14.91 -1.55
CA VAL A 342 -17.76 -15.55 -2.07
C VAL A 342 -17.94 -15.63 -3.59
N ALA A 343 -17.10 -14.94 -4.37
CA ALA A 343 -17.28 -14.87 -5.82
C ALA A 343 -15.94 -14.88 -6.56
N GLY A 344 -15.73 -15.91 -7.40
CA GLY A 344 -14.48 -16.09 -8.13
C GLY A 344 -13.30 -16.26 -7.17
N ASN A 345 -12.51 -15.19 -7.02
CA ASN A 345 -11.34 -15.10 -6.15
C ASN A 345 -11.46 -13.94 -5.14
N GLN A 346 -12.68 -13.52 -4.80
CA GLN A 346 -12.95 -12.41 -3.88
C GLN A 346 -13.99 -12.76 -2.81
N LEU A 347 -13.64 -12.52 -1.53
CA LEU A 347 -14.56 -12.58 -0.40
C LEU A 347 -15.03 -11.17 -0.08
N LYS A 348 -16.34 -10.99 0.05
CA LYS A 348 -16.93 -9.74 0.52
C LYS A 348 -17.36 -9.90 1.98
N PHE A 349 -16.70 -9.18 2.88
CA PHE A 349 -17.11 -9.06 4.27
C PHE A 349 -17.87 -7.77 4.52
N THR A 350 -18.76 -7.76 5.51
CA THR A 350 -19.56 -6.60 5.90
C THR A 350 -19.78 -6.63 7.41
N GLY A 351 -19.15 -5.70 8.13
CA GLY A 351 -19.35 -5.48 9.56
C GLY A 351 -19.66 -4.00 9.80
N LYS A 352 -18.86 -3.34 10.65
CA LYS A 352 -18.87 -1.86 10.74
C LYS A 352 -18.54 -1.17 9.41
N HIS A 353 -17.76 -1.85 8.56
CA HIS A 353 -17.42 -1.43 7.20
C HIS A 353 -17.52 -2.64 6.25
N ALA A 354 -17.59 -2.38 4.94
CA ALA A 354 -17.45 -3.42 3.93
C ALA A 354 -15.97 -3.60 3.57
N LEU A 355 -15.50 -4.84 3.46
CA LEU A 355 -14.14 -5.18 3.02
C LEU A 355 -14.22 -6.20 1.89
N ASN A 356 -13.38 -6.03 0.87
CA ASN A 356 -13.20 -7.00 -0.21
C ASN A 356 -11.80 -7.61 -0.06
N VAL A 357 -11.74 -8.88 0.35
CA VAL A 357 -10.52 -9.70 0.39
C VAL A 357 -10.37 -10.41 -0.95
N SER A 358 -9.15 -10.54 -1.46
CA SER A 358 -8.81 -11.40 -2.60
C SER A 358 -7.72 -12.36 -2.12
N TRP A 359 -7.88 -13.66 -2.39
CA TRP A 359 -7.09 -14.75 -1.78
C TRP A 359 -6.19 -15.51 -2.78
#